data_AF-Q4DN51-F1
#
_entry.id   AF-Q4DN51-F1
#
_cell.length_a   1.000
_cell.length_b   1.000
_cell.length_c   1.000
_cell.angle_alpha   90.00
_cell.angle_beta   90.00
_cell.angle_gamma   90.00
#
_symmetry.space_group_name_H-M   'P 1'
#
loop_
_entity.id
_entity.type
_entity.pdbx_description
1 polymer ?
#
loop_
_entity_poly.entity_id
_entity_poly.type
_entity_poly.pdbx_seq_one_letter_code
_entity_poly.pdbx_strand_id
1 'polypeptide(L)'
;MPGNQASAVPQGDIRRRARPESEGDTDQPAATRGRVEEVRRLMWALDSRVEGRTLWEDYESVYNARWHHVMEVPGGEGTGMEVHEGEPPQSWTYKAVGRTLEKDDGVEPSGAPRLRLMVLTLGKKWHYLCRDAITDCYVNCEVDRVWQIVKGDLTELFSSRPEDHFTPHPRLLTGTPGIGKSMAAGSYFLYQLLHYDAELLPVVVFVVCGSEAYVFNKTAETVTRYMDKSMMIKAVKELSRRGMKGYIIYDVGGRLDSPSPFLPPGGWGMLVVATPEKTSYIHWANEKRAVRIIMNCPDESDVKAMCVWMKRNQPPPQQAEYWREVKGRMDKLGPILRYIFDEGSYKYWIAKCHNLVDGTTSWGIQSYSVFGTSKLWEGNNVLEYLARIVRARGERNGESPFNAPITAHLASKTLCKLAQLMTQAEFNLFVSRIRDCLMHANFGKCAMFAFLNVAFMAAIRRKLKELKPPPRRPSHRCAPDVHSQEGPTSHYFLPSAERIGKKTCINHRLLYIPEVENFPLVDGFFFMDSNPMTLVGLRMATAGGHHTTTSTVRQFTECLAAYFNGWEELSRDMSWEIIYVQHADSTPLNDWQRCDVVNSDNVSKKESQKIAAFWEEKVRQYQVSIPSRDV
;
A
#
# COMPACT_ATOMS: atom_id res chain seq x y z
N MET A 1 -55.00 -12.92 2.36
CA MET A 1 -55.93 -13.03 1.21
C MET A 1 -55.21 -12.53 -0.03
N PRO A 2 -55.39 -13.19 -1.18
CA PRO A 2 -54.36 -13.89 -1.97
C PRO A 2 -53.99 -13.07 -3.24
N GLY A 3 -53.10 -13.44 -4.17
CA GLY A 3 -52.38 -14.67 -4.48
C GLY A 3 -51.83 -14.60 -5.92
N ASN A 4 -51.36 -15.76 -6.40
CA ASN A 4 -50.99 -16.14 -7.77
C ASN A 4 -49.61 -15.75 -8.31
N GLN A 5 -48.95 -16.57 -9.13
CA GLN A 5 -48.77 -18.03 -9.26
C GLN A 5 -47.75 -18.19 -10.42
N ALA A 6 -46.96 -19.25 -10.38
CA ALA A 6 -45.87 -19.57 -11.31
C ALA A 6 -46.33 -19.99 -12.72
N SER A 7 -45.42 -19.92 -13.70
CA SER A 7 -45.52 -20.62 -14.98
C SER A 7 -44.42 -21.69 -15.10
N ALA A 8 -44.82 -22.88 -15.53
CA ALA A 8 -44.00 -24.08 -15.70
C ALA A 8 -43.94 -24.52 -17.18
N VAL A 9 -42.85 -25.25 -17.46
CA VAL A 9 -42.38 -26.05 -18.61
C VAL A 9 -43.45 -26.84 -19.40
N PRO A 10 -43.12 -27.36 -20.61
CA PRO A 10 -43.57 -28.72 -20.94
C PRO A 10 -42.50 -29.66 -21.52
N GLN A 11 -42.59 -30.93 -21.11
CA GLN A 11 -41.85 -32.12 -21.59
C GLN A 11 -42.36 -32.61 -22.95
N GLY A 12 -41.52 -33.37 -23.67
CA GLY A 12 -41.93 -34.25 -24.77
C GLY A 12 -41.24 -35.62 -24.67
N ASP A 13 -42.04 -36.67 -24.46
CA ASP A 13 -41.70 -38.10 -24.42
C ASP A 13 -41.83 -38.74 -25.81
N ILE A 14 -40.85 -39.55 -26.27
CA ILE A 14 -41.06 -40.59 -27.31
C ILE A 14 -40.26 -41.90 -27.00
N ARG A 15 -41.06 -42.92 -26.64
CA ARG A 15 -40.98 -44.41 -26.77
C ARG A 15 -39.72 -45.18 -27.24
N ARG A 16 -39.52 -46.31 -26.51
CA ARG A 16 -38.75 -47.57 -26.75
C ARG A 16 -38.77 -48.16 -28.18
N ARG A 17 -37.62 -48.73 -28.63
CA ARG A 17 -37.46 -50.14 -29.09
C ARG A 17 -35.98 -50.55 -29.37
N ALA A 18 -35.58 -51.69 -28.79
CA ALA A 18 -34.57 -52.73 -29.14
C ALA A 18 -33.20 -52.44 -29.82
N ARG A 19 -32.17 -53.08 -29.23
CA ARG A 19 -30.74 -53.38 -29.56
C ARG A 19 -30.36 -53.51 -31.05
N PRO A 20 -29.10 -53.18 -31.41
CA PRO A 20 -28.10 -54.24 -31.59
C PRO A 20 -26.75 -53.97 -30.89
N GLU A 21 -26.02 -55.06 -30.65
CA GLU A 21 -24.62 -55.10 -30.23
C GLU A 21 -23.71 -54.66 -31.38
N SER A 22 -22.81 -53.70 -31.15
CA SER A 22 -21.46 -53.66 -31.74
C SER A 22 -20.69 -52.48 -31.18
N GLU A 23 -19.46 -52.76 -30.79
CA GLU A 23 -18.46 -51.90 -30.19
C GLU A 23 -18.21 -50.58 -30.95
N GLY A 24 -17.91 -49.55 -30.18
CA GLY A 24 -17.50 -48.23 -30.65
C GLY A 24 -16.78 -47.52 -29.52
N ASP A 25 -15.64 -48.09 -29.12
CA ASP A 25 -14.70 -47.51 -28.18
C ASP A 25 -14.42 -46.05 -28.55
N THR A 26 -14.82 -45.12 -27.67
CA THR A 26 -14.12 -43.83 -27.61
C THR A 26 -12.90 -44.04 -26.73
N ASP A 27 -12.02 -44.93 -27.19
CA ASP A 27 -10.69 -45.09 -26.65
C ASP A 27 -9.96 -43.78 -26.94
N GLN A 28 -9.75 -43.00 -25.89
CA GLN A 28 -8.52 -42.23 -25.82
C GLN A 28 -7.42 -43.25 -26.16
N PRO A 29 -6.69 -43.11 -27.28
CA PRO A 29 -5.94 -44.23 -27.86
C PRO A 29 -5.14 -44.90 -26.75
N ALA A 30 -5.11 -46.22 -26.66
CA ALA A 30 -4.25 -46.89 -25.68
C ALA A 30 -2.81 -46.34 -25.73
N ALA A 31 -2.38 -45.83 -26.89
CA ALA A 31 -1.16 -45.05 -27.09
C ALA A 31 -1.11 -43.67 -26.37
N THR A 32 -2.22 -42.93 -26.25
CA THR A 32 -2.33 -41.67 -25.51
C THR A 32 -2.44 -41.90 -24.01
N ARG A 33 -3.19 -42.93 -23.56
CA ARG A 33 -3.24 -43.32 -22.14
C ARG A 33 -1.89 -43.89 -21.68
N GLY A 34 -1.28 -44.72 -22.53
CA GLY A 34 0.08 -45.22 -22.38
C GLY A 34 1.10 -44.08 -22.34
N ARG A 35 1.03 -43.07 -23.24
CA ARG A 35 1.91 -41.89 -23.18
C ARG A 35 1.73 -41.05 -21.92
N VAL A 36 0.51 -40.86 -21.42
CA VAL A 36 0.29 -40.10 -20.17
C VAL A 36 0.79 -40.88 -18.95
N GLU A 37 0.62 -42.20 -18.92
CA GLU A 37 1.18 -43.06 -17.87
C GLU A 37 2.69 -43.23 -17.98
N GLU A 38 3.25 -43.24 -19.18
CA GLU A 38 4.68 -43.30 -19.46
C GLU A 38 5.34 -41.96 -19.14
N VAL A 39 4.71 -40.82 -19.47
CA VAL A 39 5.14 -39.49 -18.98
C VAL A 39 5.02 -39.42 -17.47
N ARG A 40 3.95 -39.93 -16.83
CA ARG A 40 3.89 -40.03 -15.36
C ARG A 40 4.99 -40.92 -14.79
N ARG A 41 5.26 -42.08 -15.37
CA ARG A 41 6.34 -42.99 -14.92
C ARG A 41 7.72 -42.39 -15.16
N LEU A 42 7.94 -41.69 -16.26
CA LEU A 42 9.19 -40.97 -16.55
C LEU A 42 9.34 -39.78 -15.61
N MET A 43 8.27 -39.05 -15.29
CA MET A 43 8.27 -37.98 -14.30
C MET A 43 8.54 -38.56 -12.91
N TRP A 44 7.92 -39.69 -12.54
CA TRP A 44 8.21 -40.43 -11.30
C TRP A 44 9.65 -40.98 -11.27
N ALA A 45 10.20 -41.42 -12.39
CA ALA A 45 11.57 -41.95 -12.51
C ALA A 45 12.62 -40.83 -12.47
N LEU A 46 12.32 -39.67 -13.06
CA LEU A 46 13.10 -38.44 -12.95
C LEU A 46 13.04 -37.90 -11.52
N ASP A 47 11.86 -37.91 -10.89
CA ASP A 47 11.66 -37.52 -9.50
C ASP A 47 12.37 -38.49 -8.55
N SER A 48 12.55 -39.76 -8.90
CA SER A 48 13.18 -40.76 -8.02
C SER A 48 14.71 -40.69 -7.91
N ARG A 49 15.40 -39.80 -8.65
CA ARG A 49 16.87 -39.85 -8.80
C ARG A 49 17.69 -38.79 -8.06
N VAL A 50 17.11 -38.04 -7.11
CA VAL A 50 17.89 -37.16 -6.22
C VAL A 50 17.48 -37.40 -4.76
N GLU A 51 18.23 -38.26 -4.07
CA GLU A 51 18.21 -38.32 -2.60
C GLU A 51 18.58 -36.95 -2.02
N GLY A 52 17.87 -36.53 -0.97
CA GLY A 52 18.09 -35.22 -0.35
C GLY A 52 19.54 -35.04 0.07
N ARG A 53 20.11 -33.86 -0.18
CA ARG A 53 21.47 -33.54 0.29
C ARG A 53 21.40 -33.05 1.73
N THR A 54 22.13 -33.72 2.61
CA THR A 54 22.37 -33.23 3.97
C THR A 54 23.48 -32.19 3.94
N LEU A 55 23.21 -31.00 4.46
CA LEU A 55 24.13 -29.86 4.48
C LEU A 55 24.32 -29.42 5.93
N TRP A 56 25.45 -29.79 6.53
CA TRP A 56 25.76 -29.42 7.93
C TRP A 56 26.01 -27.92 8.09
N GLU A 57 26.81 -27.35 7.19
CA GLU A 57 27.22 -25.94 7.25
C GLU A 57 26.04 -24.96 7.15
N ASP A 58 24.93 -25.39 6.54
CA ASP A 58 23.71 -24.58 6.43
C ASP A 58 22.96 -24.51 7.78
N TYR A 59 22.99 -25.57 8.61
CA TYR A 59 22.36 -25.54 9.94
C TYR A 59 23.04 -24.49 10.84
N GLU A 60 24.35 -24.63 11.01
CA GLU A 60 25.16 -23.75 11.85
C GLU A 60 25.08 -22.29 11.40
N SER A 61 25.00 -22.03 10.10
CA SER A 61 24.90 -20.67 9.59
C SER A 61 23.63 -19.95 10.03
N VAL A 62 22.47 -20.63 10.14
CA VAL A 62 21.26 -20.00 10.69
C VAL A 62 21.35 -19.94 12.19
N TYR A 63 21.70 -21.06 12.81
CA TYR A 63 21.67 -21.21 14.25
C TYR A 63 22.59 -20.18 14.92
N ASN A 64 23.77 -19.93 14.34
CA ASN A 64 24.78 -18.99 14.85
C ASN A 64 24.66 -17.56 14.27
N ALA A 65 23.51 -17.17 13.71
CA ALA A 65 23.30 -15.82 13.23
C ALA A 65 23.49 -14.80 14.37
N ARG A 66 24.11 -13.65 14.07
CA ARG A 66 24.46 -12.64 15.07
C ARG A 66 23.43 -11.52 15.11
N TRP A 67 23.09 -11.11 16.33
CA TRP A 67 22.19 -9.99 16.58
C TRP A 67 22.90 -8.66 16.48
N HIS A 68 22.17 -7.70 15.94
CA HIS A 68 22.46 -6.28 15.97
C HIS A 68 21.14 -5.53 16.08
N HIS A 69 21.20 -4.25 16.46
CA HIS A 69 20.00 -3.43 16.51
C HIS A 69 20.29 -1.96 16.21
N VAL A 70 19.24 -1.23 15.85
CA VAL A 70 19.25 0.20 15.56
C VAL A 70 18.28 0.89 16.49
N MET A 71 18.81 1.84 17.27
CA MET A 71 18.07 2.68 18.20
C MET A 71 17.87 4.06 17.59
N GLU A 72 16.65 4.56 17.66
CA GLU A 72 16.34 5.94 17.35
C GLU A 72 16.56 6.80 18.61
N VAL A 73 17.51 7.73 18.55
CA VAL A 73 17.89 8.57 19.69
C VAL A 73 17.41 10.01 19.45
N PRO A 74 16.62 10.59 20.37
CA PRO A 74 16.18 11.97 20.25
C PRO A 74 17.36 12.93 20.47
N GLY A 75 17.62 13.77 19.45
CA GLY A 75 18.68 14.79 19.48
C GLY A 75 18.14 16.19 19.18
N GLY A 76 18.93 17.22 19.53
CA GLY A 76 18.52 18.63 19.44
C GLY A 76 18.29 19.17 18.01
N GLU A 77 18.90 18.56 16.98
CA GLU A 77 18.77 18.95 15.57
C GLU A 77 18.03 17.91 14.70
N GLY A 78 17.44 16.89 15.34
CA GLY A 78 16.73 15.81 14.66
C GLY A 78 16.97 14.45 15.30
N THR A 79 16.13 13.48 14.95
CA THR A 79 16.23 12.12 15.49
C THR A 79 17.36 11.35 14.80
N GLY A 80 18.40 11.04 15.59
CA GLY A 80 19.54 10.23 15.18
C GLY A 80 19.21 8.73 15.20
N MET A 81 20.04 7.94 14.52
CA MET A 81 19.95 6.47 14.51
C MET A 81 21.31 5.91 14.92
N GLU A 82 21.36 5.14 15.99
CA GLU A 82 22.56 4.52 16.53
C GLU A 82 22.54 3.02 16.28
N VAL A 83 23.66 2.47 15.79
CA VAL A 83 23.81 1.04 15.49
C VAL A 83 24.59 0.38 16.61
N HIS A 84 24.06 -0.73 17.12
CA HIS A 84 24.65 -1.49 18.21
C HIS A 84 24.81 -2.96 17.83
N GLU A 85 25.87 -3.57 18.34
CA GLU A 85 26.07 -5.02 18.27
C GLU A 85 25.30 -5.71 19.41
N GLY A 86 24.78 -6.90 19.14
CA GLY A 86 24.01 -7.70 20.09
C GLY A 86 22.51 -7.47 20.03
N GLU A 87 21.81 -8.20 20.90
CA GLU A 87 20.36 -8.07 21.10
C GLU A 87 20.02 -6.71 21.73
N PRO A 88 18.86 -6.13 21.41
CA PRO A 88 18.43 -4.91 22.06
C PRO A 88 18.14 -5.14 23.54
N PRO A 89 18.39 -4.14 24.41
CA PRO A 89 18.15 -4.27 25.85
C PRO A 89 16.67 -4.49 26.19
N GLN A 90 15.77 -3.99 25.35
CA GLN A 90 14.33 -4.17 25.47
C GLN A 90 13.72 -4.38 24.09
N SER A 91 12.86 -5.40 23.97
CA SER A 91 12.06 -5.66 22.76
C SER A 91 10.79 -4.80 22.75
N TRP A 92 10.11 -4.72 21.61
CA TRP A 92 8.81 -4.06 21.52
C TRP A 92 7.79 -4.68 22.47
N THR A 93 6.96 -3.83 23.07
CA THR A 93 5.82 -4.24 23.88
C THR A 93 4.56 -4.26 23.05
N TYR A 94 3.70 -5.24 23.30
CA TYR A 94 2.43 -5.39 22.61
C TYR A 94 1.28 -5.55 23.60
N LYS A 95 0.12 -5.02 23.24
CA LYS A 95 -1.14 -5.23 23.93
C LYS A 95 -2.05 -6.12 23.11
N ALA A 96 -2.78 -7.00 23.77
CA ALA A 96 -3.79 -7.83 23.13
C ALA A 96 -5.01 -6.98 22.73
N VAL A 97 -5.39 -7.02 21.46
CA VAL A 97 -6.60 -6.38 20.94
C VAL A 97 -7.42 -7.46 20.23
N GLY A 98 -8.36 -8.05 20.96
CA GLY A 98 -9.10 -9.21 20.49
C GLY A 98 -8.20 -10.43 20.30
N ARG A 99 -8.13 -10.97 19.07
CA ARG A 99 -7.26 -12.12 18.72
C ARG A 99 -5.95 -11.69 18.08
N THR A 100 -5.60 -10.42 18.23
CA THR A 100 -4.48 -9.77 17.53
C THR A 100 -3.62 -9.01 18.52
N LEU A 101 -2.45 -8.58 18.07
CA LEU A 101 -1.53 -7.77 18.87
C LEU A 101 -1.40 -6.39 18.22
N GLU A 102 -1.36 -5.36 19.05
CA GLU A 102 -1.00 -4.00 18.66
C GLU A 102 0.23 -3.57 19.45
N LYS A 103 1.11 -2.81 18.81
CA LYS A 103 2.26 -2.22 19.49
C LYS A 103 1.76 -1.30 20.61
N ASP A 104 2.34 -1.42 21.80
CA ASP A 104 2.02 -0.57 22.93
C ASP A 104 3.02 0.57 23.03
N ASP A 105 2.76 1.64 22.28
CA ASP A 105 3.59 2.85 22.28
C ASP A 105 3.54 3.64 23.60
N GLY A 106 2.62 3.31 24.51
CA GLY A 106 2.46 4.01 25.79
C GLY A 106 3.49 3.64 26.86
N VAL A 107 4.27 2.58 26.64
CA VAL A 107 5.24 2.06 27.62
C VAL A 107 6.57 2.81 27.58
N GLU A 108 6.93 3.43 26.44
CA GLU A 108 8.20 4.14 26.30
C GLU A 108 8.09 5.62 26.73
N PRO A 109 8.92 6.10 27.68
CA PRO A 109 8.97 7.51 28.05
C PRO A 109 9.23 8.40 26.83
N SER A 110 8.56 9.56 26.78
CA SER A 110 8.86 10.58 25.78
C SER A 110 10.32 11.01 25.93
N GLY A 111 11.12 10.83 24.87
CA GLY A 111 12.54 11.15 24.87
C GLY A 111 13.49 9.98 25.18
N ALA A 112 12.98 8.76 25.40
CA ALA A 112 13.84 7.59 25.49
C ALA A 112 14.31 7.12 24.09
N PRO A 113 15.51 6.51 23.98
CA PRO A 113 15.91 5.79 22.79
C PRO A 113 14.89 4.70 22.43
N ARG A 114 14.47 4.64 21.16
CA ARG A 114 13.44 3.71 20.70
C ARG A 114 14.01 2.64 19.80
N LEU A 115 13.67 1.38 20.04
CA LEU A 115 14.07 0.30 19.14
C LEU A 115 13.32 0.45 17.80
N ARG A 116 14.06 0.56 16.69
CA ARG A 116 13.50 0.64 15.34
C ARG A 116 13.75 -0.58 14.49
N LEU A 117 14.90 -1.21 14.65
CA LEU A 117 15.27 -2.34 13.82
C LEU A 117 16.14 -3.31 14.62
N MET A 118 15.83 -4.60 14.55
CA MET A 118 16.80 -5.65 14.85
C MET A 118 17.30 -6.24 13.54
N VAL A 119 18.55 -6.68 13.53
CA VAL A 119 19.17 -7.29 12.36
C VAL A 119 19.85 -8.59 12.77
N LEU A 120 19.45 -9.67 12.10
CA LEU A 120 20.15 -10.94 12.14
C LEU A 120 21.11 -11.00 10.96
N THR A 121 22.41 -11.11 11.25
CA THR A 121 23.44 -11.28 10.22
C THR A 121 23.88 -12.74 10.15
N LEU A 122 23.76 -13.31 8.96
CA LEU A 122 24.18 -14.68 8.65
C LEU A 122 25.66 -14.66 8.26
N GLY A 123 26.45 -15.57 8.84
CA GLY A 123 27.89 -15.66 8.54
C GLY A 123 28.20 -16.06 7.09
N LYS A 124 27.29 -16.81 6.45
CA LYS A 124 27.36 -17.17 5.03
C LYS A 124 26.18 -16.60 4.26
N LYS A 125 26.41 -16.31 2.99
CA LYS A 125 25.37 -15.91 2.05
C LYS A 125 24.39 -17.06 1.83
N TRP A 126 23.13 -16.83 2.16
CA TRP A 126 22.06 -17.78 1.88
C TRP A 126 21.59 -17.62 0.44
N HIS A 127 22.00 -18.53 -0.44
CA HIS A 127 21.65 -18.50 -1.86
C HIS A 127 20.16 -18.80 -2.14
N TYR A 128 19.39 -19.19 -1.13
CA TYR A 128 18.06 -19.78 -1.31
C TYR A 128 16.92 -18.75 -1.29
N LEU A 129 17.12 -17.55 -0.75
CA LEU A 129 16.16 -16.46 -0.87
C LEU A 129 16.28 -15.85 -2.27
N CYS A 130 15.25 -16.07 -3.10
CA CYS A 130 15.20 -15.72 -4.51
C CYS A 130 15.72 -14.30 -4.83
N ARG A 131 16.83 -14.26 -5.58
CA ARG A 131 17.56 -13.12 -6.18
C ARG A 131 18.13 -12.10 -5.19
N ASP A 132 19.46 -12.05 -5.21
CA ASP A 132 20.41 -11.30 -4.40
C ASP A 132 20.67 -11.88 -3.01
N ALA A 133 21.92 -12.30 -2.80
CA ALA A 133 22.39 -12.95 -1.59
C ALA A 133 22.43 -11.95 -0.43
N ILE A 134 21.28 -11.78 0.23
CA ILE A 134 21.18 -10.89 1.37
C ILE A 134 21.60 -11.66 2.62
N THR A 135 22.61 -11.13 3.30
CA THR A 135 23.16 -11.68 4.56
C THR A 135 22.36 -11.26 5.78
N ASP A 136 21.54 -10.22 5.64
CA ASP A 136 20.96 -9.49 6.75
C ASP A 136 19.42 -9.61 6.73
N CYS A 137 18.84 -10.12 7.82
CA CYS A 137 17.40 -10.18 8.01
C CYS A 137 16.93 -9.01 8.88
N TYR A 138 16.14 -8.11 8.29
CA TYR A 138 15.60 -6.90 8.92
C TYR A 138 14.31 -7.18 9.67
N VAL A 139 14.33 -7.06 11.00
CA VAL A 139 13.17 -7.29 11.87
C VAL A 139 12.72 -5.96 12.45
N ASN A 140 11.56 -5.47 12.02
CA ASN A 140 10.87 -4.35 12.66
C ASN A 140 9.76 -4.87 13.60
N CYS A 141 9.02 -3.94 14.21
CA CYS A 141 7.93 -4.27 15.12
C CYS A 141 6.84 -5.12 14.45
N GLU A 142 6.55 -4.93 13.15
CA GLU A 142 5.53 -5.72 12.47
C GLU A 142 6.00 -7.16 12.23
N VAL A 143 7.26 -7.38 11.89
CA VAL A 143 7.83 -8.72 11.75
C VAL A 143 7.84 -9.44 13.11
N ASP A 144 8.27 -8.76 14.17
CA ASP A 144 8.28 -9.33 15.51
C ASP A 144 6.87 -9.60 16.05
N ARG A 145 5.90 -8.74 15.75
CA ARG A 145 4.50 -8.97 16.09
C ARG A 145 3.94 -10.27 15.49
N VAL A 146 4.26 -10.57 14.23
CA VAL A 146 3.84 -11.84 13.62
C VAL A 146 4.43 -13.00 14.44
N TRP A 147 5.71 -12.91 14.83
CA TRP A 147 6.36 -13.93 15.67
C TRP A 147 5.68 -14.08 17.03
N GLN A 148 5.35 -12.99 17.71
CA GLN A 148 4.65 -13.08 19.00
C GLN A 148 3.30 -13.79 18.90
N ILE A 149 2.55 -13.60 17.80
CA ILE A 149 1.30 -14.33 17.55
C ILE A 149 1.57 -15.83 17.43
N VAL A 150 2.55 -16.23 16.62
CA VAL A 150 2.86 -17.65 16.41
C VAL A 150 3.50 -18.29 17.64
N LYS A 151 4.31 -17.55 18.40
CA LYS A 151 4.85 -18.00 19.69
C LYS A 151 3.73 -18.29 20.68
N GLY A 152 2.67 -17.49 20.70
CA GLY A 152 1.44 -17.77 21.45
C GLY A 152 0.83 -19.11 21.06
N ASP A 153 0.67 -19.37 19.76
CA ASP A 153 0.15 -20.65 19.26
C ASP A 153 1.02 -21.85 19.63
N LEU A 154 2.33 -21.71 19.54
CA LEU A 154 3.28 -22.78 19.91
C LEU A 154 3.18 -23.10 21.40
N THR A 155 3.05 -22.07 22.24
CA THR A 155 2.88 -22.23 23.68
C THR A 155 1.60 -22.98 24.02
N GLU A 156 0.50 -22.68 23.33
CA GLU A 156 -0.78 -23.36 23.50
C GLU A 156 -0.76 -24.79 22.93
N LEU A 157 -0.14 -24.99 21.75
CA LEU A 157 0.00 -26.28 21.07
C LEU A 157 0.81 -27.30 21.89
N PHE A 158 1.79 -26.83 22.66
CA PHE A 158 2.65 -27.69 23.48
C PHE A 158 2.33 -27.61 24.98
N SER A 159 1.26 -26.93 25.36
CA SER A 159 0.77 -26.92 26.73
C SER A 159 0.32 -28.33 27.16
N SER A 160 0.60 -28.68 28.42
CA SER A 160 0.09 -29.91 29.05
C SER A 160 -1.42 -29.86 29.29
N ARG A 161 -1.98 -28.64 29.35
CA ARG A 161 -3.41 -28.34 29.46
C ARG A 161 -3.73 -27.28 28.40
N PRO A 162 -3.92 -27.68 27.14
CA PRO A 162 -4.44 -26.76 26.13
C PRO A 162 -5.78 -26.21 26.61
N GLU A 163 -6.12 -24.97 26.22
CA GLU A 163 -7.46 -24.45 26.51
C GLU A 163 -8.52 -25.39 25.91
N ASP A 164 -9.66 -25.53 26.60
CA ASP A 164 -10.78 -26.30 26.09
C ASP A 164 -11.15 -25.73 24.70
N HIS A 165 -11.08 -26.60 23.68
CA HIS A 165 -11.29 -26.29 22.25
C HIS A 165 -10.11 -25.72 21.46
N PHE A 166 -8.87 -25.74 21.97
CA PHE A 166 -7.72 -25.39 21.13
C PHE A 166 -7.60 -26.34 19.94
N THR A 167 -7.65 -25.77 18.75
CA THR A 167 -7.31 -26.45 17.51
C THR A 167 -6.18 -25.65 16.88
N PRO A 168 -5.00 -26.23 16.62
CA PRO A 168 -3.93 -25.52 15.94
C PRO A 168 -4.37 -25.23 14.52
N HIS A 169 -4.85 -24.00 14.30
CA HIS A 169 -5.20 -23.54 12.98
C HIS A 169 -3.92 -23.06 12.31
N PRO A 170 -3.63 -23.50 11.08
CA PRO A 170 -2.49 -22.96 10.36
C PRO A 170 -2.65 -21.44 10.19
N ARG A 171 -1.53 -20.73 10.20
CA ARG A 171 -1.48 -19.29 10.03
C ARG A 171 -1.22 -18.94 8.57
N LEU A 172 -1.86 -17.89 8.08
CA LEU A 172 -1.67 -17.35 6.73
C LEU A 172 -1.16 -15.92 6.83
N LEU A 173 0.14 -15.71 6.59
CA LEU A 173 0.77 -14.41 6.55
C LEU A 173 0.59 -13.77 5.17
N THR A 174 -0.09 -12.63 5.15
CA THR A 174 -0.33 -11.82 3.95
C THR A 174 0.02 -10.36 4.21
N GLY A 175 0.08 -9.56 3.16
CA GLY A 175 0.49 -8.16 3.22
C GLY A 175 1.01 -7.72 1.85
N THR A 176 1.32 -6.44 1.70
CA THR A 176 1.77 -5.85 0.42
C THR A 176 2.93 -6.66 -0.19
N PRO A 177 2.90 -7.00 -1.49
CA PRO A 177 4.05 -7.64 -2.15
C PRO A 177 5.32 -6.79 -2.03
N GLY A 178 6.48 -7.43 -1.82
CA GLY A 178 7.77 -6.74 -1.78
C GLY A 178 8.16 -6.05 -0.46
N ILE A 179 7.38 -6.20 0.61
CA ILE A 179 7.69 -5.62 1.94
C ILE A 179 8.58 -6.50 2.84
N GLY A 180 9.07 -7.64 2.33
CA GLY A 180 9.94 -8.55 3.11
C GLY A 180 9.21 -9.67 3.88
N LYS A 181 7.99 -10.07 3.53
CA LYS A 181 7.30 -11.19 4.21
C LYS A 181 8.14 -12.47 4.29
N SER A 182 8.63 -12.95 3.15
CA SER A 182 9.42 -14.19 3.11
C SER A 182 10.85 -13.97 3.63
N MET A 183 11.46 -12.87 3.20
CA MET A 183 12.87 -12.57 3.47
C MET A 183 13.14 -12.10 4.91
N ALA A 184 12.23 -11.33 5.51
CA ALA A 184 12.31 -10.89 6.90
C ALA A 184 11.53 -11.83 7.81
N ALA A 185 10.20 -11.88 7.70
CA ALA A 185 9.40 -12.69 8.62
C ALA A 185 9.68 -14.18 8.48
N GLY A 186 9.77 -14.74 7.27
CA GLY A 186 10.13 -16.14 7.07
C GLY A 186 11.49 -16.52 7.67
N SER A 187 12.53 -15.71 7.42
CA SER A 187 13.89 -15.96 7.94
C SER A 187 13.99 -15.78 9.45
N TYR A 188 13.37 -14.72 10.00
CA TYR A 188 13.30 -14.49 11.43
C TYR A 188 12.57 -15.63 12.15
N PHE A 189 11.48 -16.11 11.56
CA PHE A 189 10.75 -17.26 12.08
C PHE A 189 11.58 -18.53 12.07
N LEU A 190 12.31 -18.80 10.97
CA LEU A 190 13.20 -19.94 10.92
C LEU A 190 14.21 -19.88 12.06
N TYR A 191 14.88 -18.74 12.24
CA TYR A 191 15.81 -18.53 13.34
C TYR A 191 15.16 -18.81 14.70
N GLN A 192 14.00 -18.18 14.96
CA GLN A 192 13.29 -18.33 16.22
C GLN A 192 12.82 -19.77 16.51
N LEU A 193 12.38 -20.51 15.49
CA LEU A 193 11.95 -21.92 15.64
C LEU A 193 13.14 -22.86 15.88
N LEU A 194 14.30 -22.58 15.28
CA LEU A 194 15.53 -23.32 15.55
C LEU A 194 16.02 -23.13 16.98
N HIS A 195 15.85 -21.93 17.53
CA HIS A 195 16.16 -21.61 18.95
C HIS A 195 15.04 -21.94 19.93
N TYR A 196 13.88 -22.41 19.46
CA TYR A 196 12.82 -22.92 20.33
C TYR A 196 13.26 -24.21 21.02
N ASP A 197 12.52 -24.65 22.06
CA ASP A 197 12.81 -25.92 22.73
C ASP A 197 12.82 -27.11 21.74
N ALA A 198 13.92 -27.86 21.71
CA ALA A 198 14.11 -28.99 20.81
C ALA A 198 13.30 -30.23 21.22
N GLU A 199 12.94 -30.37 22.50
CA GLU A 199 12.08 -31.47 22.98
C GLU A 199 10.64 -31.27 22.53
N LEU A 200 10.17 -30.01 22.54
CA LEU A 200 8.81 -29.67 22.09
C LEU A 200 8.71 -29.60 20.56
N LEU A 201 9.75 -29.07 19.92
CA LEU A 201 9.78 -28.83 18.48
C LEU A 201 11.12 -29.31 17.88
N PRO A 202 11.27 -30.61 17.59
CA PRO A 202 12.51 -31.17 17.05
C PRO A 202 12.72 -30.89 15.56
N VAL A 203 11.65 -30.61 14.79
CA VAL A 203 11.73 -30.43 13.33
C VAL A 203 11.15 -29.09 12.87
N VAL A 204 11.90 -28.39 12.03
CA VAL A 204 11.44 -27.18 11.32
C VAL A 204 11.57 -27.40 9.82
N VAL A 205 10.52 -27.11 9.06
CA VAL A 205 10.53 -27.25 7.60
C VAL A 205 10.35 -25.87 6.99
N PHE A 206 11.26 -25.47 6.11
CA PHE A 206 11.11 -24.24 5.34
C PHE A 206 11.00 -24.57 3.85
N VAL A 207 9.81 -24.36 3.28
CA VAL A 207 9.56 -24.45 1.85
C VAL A 207 9.73 -23.07 1.25
N VAL A 208 10.70 -22.92 0.36
CA VAL A 208 11.05 -21.64 -0.27
C VAL A 208 10.45 -21.58 -1.66
N CYS A 209 9.65 -20.54 -1.92
CA CYS A 209 8.98 -20.30 -3.20
C CYS A 209 8.23 -21.52 -3.79
N GLY A 210 7.77 -22.45 -2.95
CA GLY A 210 7.06 -23.68 -3.35
C GLY A 210 7.89 -24.71 -4.13
N SER A 211 9.17 -24.44 -4.39
CA SER A 211 10.03 -25.27 -5.25
C SER A 211 11.01 -26.12 -4.45
N GLU A 212 11.62 -25.55 -3.41
CA GLU A 212 12.64 -26.23 -2.61
C GLU A 212 12.18 -26.29 -1.16
N ALA A 213 12.55 -27.36 -0.46
CA ALA A 213 12.26 -27.46 0.96
C ALA A 213 13.48 -27.90 1.77
N TYR A 214 13.64 -27.29 2.92
CA TYR A 214 14.71 -27.52 3.87
C TYR A 214 14.09 -28.11 5.14
N VAL A 215 14.49 -29.32 5.50
CA VAL A 215 14.04 -29.98 6.72
C VAL A 215 15.18 -29.92 7.72
N PHE A 216 15.03 -29.07 8.73
CA PHE A 216 15.96 -28.90 9.85
C PHE A 216 15.56 -29.88 10.95
N ASN A 217 16.47 -30.78 11.29
CA ASN A 217 16.35 -31.67 12.44
C ASN A 217 17.26 -31.14 13.54
N LYS A 218 16.67 -30.60 14.59
CA LYS A 218 17.40 -29.98 15.72
C LYS A 218 18.07 -31.02 16.62
N THR A 219 17.51 -32.23 16.69
CA THR A 219 18.11 -33.33 17.47
C THR A 219 19.38 -33.85 16.82
N ALA A 220 19.41 -33.88 15.49
CA ALA A 220 20.57 -34.32 14.72
C ALA A 220 21.43 -33.16 14.20
N GLU A 221 21.06 -31.91 14.50
CA GLU A 221 21.70 -30.68 14.01
C GLU A 221 21.97 -30.67 12.49
N THR A 222 21.03 -31.22 11.71
CA THR A 222 21.19 -31.40 10.26
C THR A 222 20.10 -30.69 9.47
N VAL A 223 20.43 -30.29 8.24
CA VAL A 223 19.46 -29.81 7.24
C VAL A 223 19.46 -30.75 6.05
N THR A 224 18.30 -31.25 5.66
CA THR A 224 18.12 -32.00 4.41
C THR A 224 17.39 -31.16 3.39
N ARG A 225 17.99 -30.94 2.22
CA ARG A 225 17.39 -30.22 1.10
C ARG A 225 16.65 -31.17 0.17
N TYR A 226 15.38 -30.87 -0.10
CA TYR A 226 14.52 -31.52 -1.06
C TYR A 226 14.25 -30.58 -2.24
N MET A 227 14.60 -31.03 -3.45
CA MET A 227 14.36 -30.30 -4.70
C MET A 227 12.94 -30.49 -5.25
N ASP A 228 12.20 -31.43 -4.67
CA ASP A 228 10.83 -31.74 -5.05
C ASP A 228 9.90 -31.70 -3.83
N LYS A 229 8.77 -31.03 -4.01
CA LYS A 229 7.74 -30.86 -2.99
C LYS A 229 7.09 -32.19 -2.61
N SER A 230 6.90 -33.11 -3.56
CA SER A 230 6.29 -34.41 -3.27
C SER A 230 7.19 -35.27 -2.38
N MET A 231 8.51 -35.22 -2.59
CA MET A 231 9.51 -35.86 -1.74
C MET A 231 9.51 -35.27 -0.33
N MET A 232 9.48 -33.94 -0.20
CA MET A 232 9.36 -33.32 1.12
C MET A 232 8.10 -33.75 1.85
N ILE A 233 6.94 -33.80 1.16
CA ILE A 233 5.69 -34.23 1.79
C ILE A 233 5.80 -35.67 2.30
N LYS A 234 6.45 -36.57 1.55
CA LYS A 234 6.72 -37.94 2.01
C LYS A 234 7.61 -37.95 3.26
N ALA A 235 8.68 -37.16 3.26
CA ALA A 235 9.59 -37.05 4.40
C ALA A 235 8.89 -36.52 5.66
N VAL A 236 8.12 -35.44 5.54
CA VAL A 236 7.34 -34.84 6.64
C VAL A 236 6.31 -35.82 7.18
N LYS A 237 5.62 -36.58 6.32
CA LYS A 237 4.69 -37.63 6.74
C LYS A 237 5.39 -38.74 7.52
N GLU A 238 6.57 -39.17 7.09
CA GLU A 238 7.35 -40.20 7.78
C GLU A 238 7.85 -39.72 9.15
N LEU A 239 8.32 -38.46 9.25
CA LEU A 239 8.71 -37.85 10.53
C LEU A 239 7.51 -37.78 11.50
N SER A 240 6.35 -37.34 11.00
CA SER A 240 5.10 -37.32 11.77
C SER A 240 4.68 -38.73 12.22
N ARG A 241 4.82 -39.75 11.36
CA ARG A 241 4.51 -41.15 11.70
C ARG A 241 5.43 -41.72 12.78
N ARG A 242 6.65 -41.20 12.91
CA ARG A 242 7.60 -41.52 14.00
C ARG A 242 7.28 -40.76 15.31
N GLY A 243 6.21 -39.99 15.35
CA GLY A 243 5.79 -39.22 16.53
C GLY A 243 6.53 -37.88 16.68
N MET A 244 7.35 -37.47 15.70
CA MET A 244 8.02 -36.18 15.76
C MET A 244 7.03 -35.05 15.52
N LYS A 245 7.11 -34.02 16.36
CA LYS A 245 6.40 -32.75 16.17
C LYS A 245 7.26 -31.81 15.32
N GLY A 246 6.62 -30.87 14.63
CA GLY A 246 7.35 -29.90 13.85
C GLY A 246 6.51 -28.73 13.39
N TYR A 247 7.19 -27.78 12.76
CA TYR A 247 6.59 -26.56 12.24
C TYR A 247 6.98 -26.34 10.79
N ILE A 248 6.01 -25.97 9.95
CA ILE A 248 6.23 -25.73 8.52
C ILE A 248 6.09 -24.25 8.21
N ILE A 249 7.15 -23.61 7.72
CA ILE A 249 7.08 -22.32 7.04
C ILE A 249 6.96 -22.62 5.54
N TYR A 250 5.90 -22.17 4.91
CA TYR A 250 5.64 -22.40 3.48
C TYR A 250 5.54 -21.07 2.75
N ASP A 251 6.59 -20.71 2.02
CA ASP A 251 6.64 -19.53 1.16
C ASP A 251 6.09 -19.84 -0.23
N VAL A 252 5.00 -19.18 -0.61
CA VAL A 252 4.28 -19.44 -1.86
C VAL A 252 4.92 -18.67 -3.02
N GLY A 253 5.65 -19.36 -3.89
CA GLY A 253 6.40 -18.70 -4.99
C GLY A 253 5.53 -18.27 -6.17
N GLY A 254 4.90 -19.22 -6.87
CA GLY A 254 4.17 -18.98 -8.13
C GLY A 254 2.66 -18.84 -8.00
N ARG A 255 1.99 -18.33 -9.06
CA ARG A 255 0.51 -18.16 -9.10
C ARG A 255 -0.27 -19.45 -8.88
N LEU A 256 0.27 -20.58 -9.35
CA LEU A 256 -0.35 -21.91 -9.24
C LEU A 256 0.14 -22.71 -8.03
N ASP A 257 1.07 -22.15 -7.25
CA ASP A 257 1.57 -22.86 -6.07
C ASP A 257 0.55 -22.76 -4.92
N SER A 258 0.31 -23.90 -4.27
CA SER A 258 -0.56 -24.02 -3.10
C SER A 258 -0.03 -25.13 -2.19
N PRO A 259 -0.10 -24.99 -0.87
CA PRO A 259 0.19 -26.11 0.03
C PRO A 259 -0.63 -27.34 -0.31
N SER A 260 -0.07 -28.53 -0.05
CA SER A 260 -0.80 -29.78 -0.21
C SER A 260 -1.95 -29.88 0.81
N PRO A 261 -3.13 -30.44 0.46
CA PRO A 261 -4.20 -30.70 1.42
C PRO A 261 -3.76 -31.61 2.59
N PHE A 262 -2.67 -32.36 2.43
CA PHE A 262 -2.09 -33.19 3.49
C PHE A 262 -1.19 -32.42 4.47
N LEU A 263 -0.96 -31.13 4.26
CA LEU A 263 -0.17 -30.28 5.16
C LEU A 263 -1.07 -29.31 5.93
N PRO A 264 -0.74 -29.00 7.20
CA PRO A 264 0.23 -29.73 8.02
C PRO A 264 -0.30 -31.12 8.42
N PRO A 265 0.59 -32.09 8.73
CA PRO A 265 0.19 -33.30 9.45
C PRO A 265 -0.45 -32.97 10.81
N GLY A 266 -1.20 -33.92 11.38
CA GLY A 266 -1.78 -33.74 12.71
C GLY A 266 -0.71 -33.43 13.77
N GLY A 267 -0.98 -32.43 14.62
CA GLY A 267 -0.06 -31.99 15.69
C GLY A 267 1.10 -31.09 15.24
N TRP A 268 1.20 -30.77 13.95
CA TRP A 268 2.20 -29.85 13.43
C TRP A 268 1.62 -28.44 13.26
N GLY A 269 2.44 -27.43 13.55
CA GLY A 269 2.11 -26.04 13.23
C GLY A 269 2.50 -25.68 11.79
N MET A 270 1.86 -24.66 11.21
CA MET A 270 2.20 -24.21 9.86
C MET A 270 1.92 -22.73 9.67
N LEU A 271 2.88 -22.02 9.09
CA LEU A 271 2.76 -20.66 8.59
C LEU A 271 2.86 -20.69 7.05
N VAL A 272 1.84 -20.21 6.36
CA VAL A 272 1.89 -19.97 4.92
C VAL A 272 2.16 -18.50 4.66
N VAL A 273 3.28 -18.19 4.00
CA VAL A 273 3.63 -16.84 3.58
C VAL A 273 3.18 -16.67 2.14
N ALA A 274 2.21 -15.77 1.91
CA ALA A 274 1.58 -15.62 0.61
C ALA A 274 1.39 -14.17 0.19
N THR A 275 1.41 -13.95 -1.12
CA THR A 275 0.92 -12.70 -1.74
C THR A 275 -0.60 -12.68 -1.75
N PRO A 276 -1.25 -11.52 -1.58
CA PRO A 276 -2.72 -11.38 -1.57
C PRO A 276 -3.41 -11.70 -2.90
N GLU A 277 -2.61 -11.97 -3.94
CA GLU A 277 -3.00 -12.16 -5.34
C GLU A 277 -3.70 -13.49 -5.62
N LYS A 278 -3.40 -14.57 -4.87
CA LYS A 278 -3.55 -15.92 -5.43
C LYS A 278 -4.80 -16.64 -4.94
N THR A 279 -5.60 -17.14 -5.89
CA THR A 279 -6.72 -18.06 -5.65
C THR A 279 -6.25 -19.47 -5.25
N SER A 280 -5.01 -19.84 -5.62
CA SER A 280 -4.47 -21.20 -5.45
C SER A 280 -4.47 -21.67 -3.99
N TYR A 281 -4.06 -20.83 -3.03
CA TYR A 281 -4.02 -21.20 -1.62
C TYR A 281 -5.35 -20.91 -0.89
N ILE A 282 -6.30 -20.16 -1.49
CA ILE A 282 -7.55 -19.77 -0.81
C ILE A 282 -8.38 -21.02 -0.48
N HIS A 283 -8.42 -21.98 -1.40
CA HIS A 283 -9.09 -23.26 -1.15
C HIS A 283 -8.48 -24.00 0.05
N TRP A 284 -7.14 -24.11 0.09
CA TRP A 284 -6.42 -24.69 1.22
C TRP A 284 -6.68 -23.92 2.52
N ALA A 285 -6.64 -22.59 2.48
CA ALA A 285 -6.87 -21.74 3.64
C ALA A 285 -8.30 -21.91 4.20
N ASN A 286 -9.30 -22.03 3.33
CA ASN A 286 -10.68 -22.26 3.73
C ASN A 286 -10.88 -23.67 4.30
N GLU A 287 -10.34 -24.70 3.63
CA GLU A 287 -10.42 -26.10 4.06
C GLU A 287 -9.76 -26.31 5.42
N LYS A 288 -8.57 -25.74 5.62
CA LYS A 288 -7.82 -25.81 6.89
C LYS A 288 -8.25 -24.78 7.93
N ARG A 289 -9.24 -23.93 7.61
CA ARG A 289 -9.69 -22.82 8.47
C ARG A 289 -8.51 -21.94 8.94
N ALA A 290 -7.58 -21.67 8.03
CA ALA A 290 -6.37 -20.94 8.32
C ALA A 290 -6.67 -19.52 8.81
N VAL A 291 -6.03 -19.11 9.90
CA VAL A 291 -6.22 -17.78 10.50
C VAL A 291 -5.23 -16.81 9.88
N ARG A 292 -5.74 -15.70 9.36
CA ARG A 292 -4.94 -14.69 8.66
C ARG A 292 -4.16 -13.81 9.64
N ILE A 293 -2.93 -13.49 9.25
CA ILE A 293 -2.12 -12.42 9.81
C ILE A 293 -1.78 -11.46 8.66
N ILE A 294 -2.08 -10.18 8.82
CA ILE A 294 -1.83 -9.10 7.89
C ILE A 294 -0.62 -8.32 8.39
N MET A 295 0.49 -8.41 7.68
CA MET A 295 1.70 -7.62 7.96
C MET A 295 1.60 -6.28 7.27
N ASN A 296 1.67 -5.19 8.04
CA ASN A 296 1.73 -3.85 7.49
C ASN A 296 3.07 -3.59 6.79
N CYS A 297 3.10 -2.59 5.91
CA CYS A 297 4.38 -2.08 5.41
C CYS A 297 5.17 -1.42 6.56
N PRO A 298 6.52 -1.43 6.48
CA PRO A 298 7.34 -0.66 7.41
C PRO A 298 7.04 0.83 7.33
N ASP A 299 7.25 1.54 8.45
CA ASP A 299 7.11 3.00 8.49
C ASP A 299 8.38 3.73 7.98
N GLU A 300 8.35 5.06 7.91
CA GLU A 300 9.50 5.85 7.45
C GLU A 300 10.74 5.63 8.35
N SER A 301 10.56 5.55 9.66
CA SER A 301 11.66 5.36 10.62
C SER A 301 12.28 3.97 10.51
N ASP A 302 11.47 2.94 10.28
CA ASP A 302 11.92 1.56 10.02
C ASP A 302 12.81 1.53 8.76
N VAL A 303 12.36 2.14 7.66
CA VAL A 303 13.14 2.19 6.40
C VAL A 303 14.41 3.04 6.60
N LYS A 304 14.34 4.14 7.35
CA LYS A 304 15.51 4.96 7.71
C LYS A 304 16.53 4.13 8.50
N ALA A 305 16.10 3.35 9.47
CA ALA A 305 16.96 2.45 10.25
C ALA A 305 17.62 1.39 9.36
N MET A 306 16.88 0.81 8.40
CA MET A 306 17.45 -0.11 7.41
C MET A 306 18.54 0.58 6.56
N CYS A 307 18.30 1.82 6.13
CA CYS A 307 19.28 2.59 5.34
C CYS A 307 20.57 2.85 6.12
N VAL A 308 20.44 3.24 7.39
CA VAL A 308 21.58 3.47 8.30
C VAL A 308 22.37 2.17 8.47
N TRP A 309 21.69 1.05 8.72
CA TRP A 309 22.34 -0.25 8.81
C TRP A 309 23.08 -0.65 7.53
N MET A 310 22.45 -0.49 6.36
CA MET A 310 23.04 -0.81 5.06
C MET A 310 24.28 0.03 4.75
N LYS A 311 24.33 1.27 5.24
CA LYS A 311 25.43 2.23 5.02
C LYS A 311 26.29 2.47 6.27
N ARG A 312 26.21 1.61 7.28
CA ARG A 312 26.90 1.77 8.58
C ARG A 312 28.42 1.99 8.47
N ASN A 313 29.04 1.43 7.43
CA ASN A 313 30.49 1.57 7.17
C ASN A 313 30.86 2.87 6.43
N GLN A 314 29.87 3.66 6.00
CA GLN A 314 30.08 4.92 5.30
C GLN A 314 30.02 6.10 6.28
N PRO A 315 30.70 7.22 5.98
CA PRO A 315 30.63 8.40 6.84
C PRO A 315 29.21 9.01 6.85
N PRO A 316 28.82 9.72 7.94
CA PRO A 316 27.46 10.24 8.11
C PRO A 316 26.89 11.05 6.91
N PRO A 317 27.67 11.89 6.20
CA PRO A 317 27.16 12.60 5.02
C PRO A 317 26.66 11.67 3.90
N GLN A 318 27.36 10.56 3.65
CA GLN A 318 26.97 9.60 2.62
C GLN A 318 25.76 8.76 3.06
N GLN A 319 25.63 8.47 4.36
CA GLN A 319 24.42 7.84 4.89
C GLN A 319 23.20 8.74 4.72
N ALA A 320 23.37 10.05 4.97
CA ALA A 320 22.31 11.05 4.80
C ALA A 320 21.92 11.25 3.34
N GLU A 321 22.88 11.23 2.41
CA GLU A 321 22.62 11.26 0.97
C GLU A 321 21.82 10.04 0.51
N TYR A 322 22.26 8.84 0.90
CA TYR A 322 21.55 7.59 0.58
C TYR A 322 20.11 7.59 1.14
N TRP A 323 19.92 8.04 2.39
CA TRP A 323 18.59 8.19 2.96
C TRP A 323 17.73 9.18 2.17
N ARG A 324 18.29 10.33 1.73
CA ARG A 324 17.57 11.32 0.93
C ARG A 324 17.07 10.72 -0.40
N GLU A 325 17.89 9.91 -1.06
CA GLU A 325 17.50 9.20 -2.27
C GLU A 325 16.38 8.18 -2.01
N VAL A 326 16.54 7.31 -1.01
CA VAL A 326 15.55 6.29 -0.66
C VAL A 326 14.24 6.94 -0.23
N LYS A 327 14.29 8.01 0.56
CA LYS A 327 13.13 8.79 0.97
C LYS A 327 12.40 9.37 -0.25
N GLY A 328 13.11 9.99 -1.19
CA GLY A 328 12.49 10.51 -2.42
C GLY A 328 11.83 9.43 -3.29
N ARG A 329 12.38 8.20 -3.29
CA ARG A 329 11.75 7.03 -3.93
C ARG A 329 10.52 6.54 -3.15
N MET A 330 10.60 6.51 -1.83
CA MET A 330 9.51 6.11 -0.93
C MET A 330 8.33 7.09 -0.97
N ASP A 331 8.56 8.39 -1.12
CA ASP A 331 7.49 9.39 -1.27
C ASP A 331 6.64 9.13 -2.52
N LYS A 332 7.26 8.59 -3.58
CA LYS A 332 6.61 8.29 -4.87
C LYS A 332 6.02 6.88 -4.93
N LEU A 333 6.74 5.87 -4.45
CA LEU A 333 6.41 4.45 -4.58
C LEU A 333 6.09 3.74 -3.26
N GLY A 334 6.16 4.44 -2.14
CA GLY A 334 5.82 3.91 -0.82
C GLY A 334 6.90 3.00 -0.26
N PRO A 335 6.71 2.49 0.97
CA PRO A 335 7.68 1.66 1.67
C PRO A 335 7.71 0.20 1.14
N ILE A 336 7.90 0.01 -0.17
CA ILE A 336 8.05 -1.30 -0.81
C ILE A 336 9.54 -1.61 -0.95
N LEU A 337 10.08 -2.30 0.06
CA LEU A 337 11.52 -2.57 0.22
C LEU A 337 12.19 -3.11 -1.05
N ARG A 338 11.52 -4.02 -1.75
CA ARG A 338 12.02 -4.63 -3.01
C ARG A 338 12.41 -3.61 -4.08
N TYR A 339 11.79 -2.43 -4.11
CA TYR A 339 11.99 -1.45 -5.17
C TYR A 339 12.71 -0.19 -4.72
N ILE A 340 12.60 0.21 -3.45
CA ILE A 340 13.11 1.52 -3.01
C ILE A 340 14.63 1.56 -2.79
N PHE A 341 15.26 0.43 -2.47
CA PHE A 341 16.69 0.38 -2.19
C PHE A 341 17.56 0.43 -3.46
N ASP A 342 17.07 -0.10 -4.58
CA ASP A 342 17.77 -0.09 -5.86
C ASP A 342 17.15 0.90 -6.85
N GLU A 343 17.97 1.78 -7.42
CA GLU A 343 17.49 2.83 -8.32
C GLU A 343 16.90 2.26 -9.62
N GLY A 344 17.50 1.20 -10.17
CA GLY A 344 17.04 0.55 -11.40
C GLY A 344 15.66 -0.09 -11.22
N SER A 345 15.50 -0.84 -10.13
CA SER A 345 14.25 -1.48 -9.71
C SER A 345 13.16 -0.46 -9.42
N TYR A 346 13.50 0.64 -8.74
CA TYR A 346 12.61 1.77 -8.52
C TYR A 346 12.12 2.36 -9.85
N LYS A 347 13.05 2.75 -10.75
CA LYS A 347 12.72 3.38 -12.05
C LYS A 347 11.85 2.47 -12.90
N TYR A 348 12.17 1.18 -12.95
CA TYR A 348 11.38 0.19 -13.68
C TYR A 348 9.96 0.10 -13.12
N TRP A 349 9.82 -0.03 -11.80
CA TRP A 349 8.53 -0.26 -11.18
C TRP A 349 7.63 0.98 -11.21
N ILE A 350 8.16 2.16 -10.90
CA ILE A 350 7.37 3.41 -10.95
C ILE A 350 6.89 3.72 -12.37
N ALA A 351 7.70 3.42 -13.40
CA ALA A 351 7.29 3.55 -14.79
C ALA A 351 6.13 2.60 -15.13
N LYS A 352 6.14 1.35 -14.62
CA LYS A 352 5.02 0.41 -14.79
C LYS A 352 3.74 0.92 -14.12
N CYS A 353 3.85 1.48 -12.91
CA CYS A 353 2.71 2.11 -12.22
C CYS A 353 2.11 3.25 -13.04
N HIS A 354 2.94 4.15 -13.58
CA HIS A 354 2.47 5.25 -14.42
C HIS A 354 1.83 4.77 -15.72
N ASN A 355 2.50 3.87 -16.44
CA ASN A 355 1.99 3.31 -17.69
C ASN A 355 0.65 2.58 -17.51
N LEU A 356 0.47 1.89 -16.38
CA LEU A 356 -0.80 1.26 -16.05
C LEU A 356 -1.91 2.30 -15.92
N VAL A 357 -1.70 3.36 -15.15
CA VAL A 357 -2.70 4.43 -14.97
C VAL A 357 -2.98 5.13 -16.29
N ASP A 358 -1.93 5.48 -17.05
CA ASP A 358 -2.09 6.20 -18.32
C ASP A 358 -2.83 5.35 -19.37
N GLY A 359 -2.57 4.05 -19.39
CA GLY A 359 -3.21 3.07 -20.27
C GLY A 359 -4.61 2.61 -19.85
N THR A 360 -5.13 3.05 -18.70
CA THR A 360 -6.48 2.67 -18.25
C THR A 360 -7.54 3.16 -19.23
N THR A 361 -8.40 2.24 -19.68
CA THR A 361 -9.55 2.48 -20.54
C THR A 361 -10.86 2.41 -19.75
N SER A 362 -11.99 2.79 -20.37
CA SER A 362 -13.31 2.68 -19.74
C SER A 362 -13.65 1.25 -19.27
N TRP A 363 -13.21 0.23 -20.02
CA TRP A 363 -13.37 -1.18 -19.64
C TRP A 363 -12.54 -1.54 -18.39
N GLY A 364 -11.37 -0.93 -18.22
CA GLY A 364 -10.46 -1.20 -17.10
C GLY A 364 -10.88 -0.57 -15.76
N ILE A 365 -11.88 0.32 -15.76
CA ILE A 365 -12.34 1.04 -14.56
C ILE A 365 -12.75 0.06 -13.44
N GLN A 366 -13.41 -1.04 -13.79
CA GLN A 366 -13.95 -2.00 -12.82
C GLN A 366 -12.86 -2.57 -11.90
N SER A 367 -11.64 -2.73 -12.40
CA SER A 367 -10.49 -3.20 -11.62
C SER A 367 -10.12 -2.26 -10.46
N TYR A 368 -10.47 -0.97 -10.53
CA TYR A 368 -10.22 -0.01 -9.44
C TYR A 368 -11.27 -0.10 -8.33
N SER A 369 -12.46 -0.67 -8.59
CA SER A 369 -13.56 -0.72 -7.61
C SER A 369 -13.24 -1.46 -6.30
N VAL A 370 -12.13 -2.20 -6.29
CA VAL A 370 -11.63 -3.00 -5.17
C VAL A 370 -10.84 -2.15 -4.16
N PHE A 371 -10.39 -0.96 -4.53
CA PHE A 371 -9.81 -0.01 -3.57
C PHE A 371 -10.83 0.37 -2.49
N GLY A 372 -10.35 0.53 -1.25
CA GLY A 372 -11.21 0.80 -0.09
C GLY A 372 -12.06 -0.39 0.33
N THR A 373 -11.73 -1.60 -0.12
CA THR A 373 -12.42 -2.84 0.28
C THR A 373 -11.44 -3.81 0.94
N SER A 374 -11.98 -4.83 1.62
CA SER A 374 -11.22 -5.94 2.19
C SER A 374 -11.10 -7.17 1.29
N LYS A 375 -11.49 -7.03 0.02
CA LYS A 375 -11.40 -8.12 -0.95
C LYS A 375 -9.95 -8.45 -1.26
N LEU A 376 -9.69 -9.75 -1.47
CA LEU A 376 -8.41 -10.23 -1.96
C LEU A 376 -8.19 -9.76 -3.40
N TRP A 377 -6.94 -9.83 -3.86
CA TRP A 377 -6.58 -9.21 -5.14
C TRP A 377 -7.02 -10.05 -6.34
N GLU A 378 -7.25 -11.36 -6.21
CA GLU A 378 -7.87 -12.22 -7.24
C GLU A 378 -7.32 -12.01 -8.67
N GLY A 379 -6.00 -11.80 -8.82
CA GLY A 379 -5.35 -11.53 -10.12
C GLY A 379 -5.58 -10.11 -10.68
N ASN A 380 -6.06 -9.18 -9.87
CA ASN A 380 -6.26 -7.79 -10.24
C ASN A 380 -4.92 -7.04 -10.29
N ASN A 381 -4.38 -6.92 -11.52
CA ASN A 381 -3.13 -6.22 -11.79
C ASN A 381 -3.14 -4.76 -11.27
N VAL A 382 -4.30 -4.08 -11.20
CA VAL A 382 -4.36 -2.70 -10.69
C VAL A 382 -3.89 -2.62 -9.24
N LEU A 383 -4.32 -3.57 -8.42
CA LEU A 383 -3.89 -3.61 -7.02
C LEU A 383 -2.42 -3.99 -6.89
N GLU A 384 -1.91 -4.86 -7.75
CA GLU A 384 -0.49 -5.24 -7.77
C GLU A 384 0.45 -4.05 -7.92
N TYR A 385 0.09 -3.10 -8.79
CA TYR A 385 0.91 -1.94 -9.09
C TYR A 385 0.59 -0.71 -8.26
N LEU A 386 -0.65 -0.54 -7.78
CA LEU A 386 -1.14 0.73 -7.23
C LEU A 386 -1.66 0.63 -5.79
N ALA A 387 -1.80 -0.58 -5.23
CA ALA A 387 -2.30 -0.79 -3.88
C ALA A 387 -1.23 -1.29 -2.90
N ARG A 388 -1.38 -0.87 -1.65
CA ARG A 388 -0.78 -1.49 -0.47
C ARG A 388 -1.89 -2.03 0.43
N ILE A 389 -1.58 -3.08 1.16
CA ILE A 389 -2.46 -3.63 2.18
C ILE A 389 -2.17 -2.92 3.49
N VAL A 390 -3.24 -2.39 4.08
CA VAL A 390 -3.26 -1.88 5.45
C VAL A 390 -4.06 -2.86 6.29
N ARG A 391 -3.53 -3.26 7.43
CA ARG A 391 -4.26 -4.03 8.43
C ARG A 391 -5.36 -3.15 9.03
N ALA A 392 -6.60 -3.57 8.88
CA ALA A 392 -7.76 -3.00 9.53
C ALA A 392 -8.36 -4.03 10.51
N ARG A 393 -9.12 -3.53 11.49
CA ARG A 393 -9.87 -4.39 12.40
C ARG A 393 -11.05 -4.98 11.64
N GLY A 394 -11.07 -6.31 11.54
CA GLY A 394 -12.10 -7.08 10.86
C GLY A 394 -13.23 -7.52 11.77
N GLU A 395 -14.15 -8.27 11.17
CA GLU A 395 -15.19 -8.99 11.91
C GLU A 395 -14.59 -9.96 12.95
N ARG A 396 -15.32 -10.19 14.04
CA ARG A 396 -14.93 -11.09 15.15
C ARG A 396 -13.56 -10.79 15.77
N ASN A 397 -13.13 -9.52 15.72
CA ASN A 397 -11.82 -9.06 16.21
C ASN A 397 -10.62 -9.75 15.53
N GLY A 398 -10.77 -10.18 14.27
CA GLY A 398 -9.66 -10.64 13.44
C GLY A 398 -9.02 -9.51 12.63
N GLU A 399 -7.94 -9.82 11.92
CA GLU A 399 -7.29 -8.88 11.00
C GLU A 399 -7.96 -8.95 9.62
N SER A 400 -8.29 -7.80 9.04
CA SER A 400 -8.78 -7.68 7.67
C SER A 400 -7.81 -6.87 6.82
N PRO A 401 -7.46 -7.32 5.61
CA PRO A 401 -6.70 -6.49 4.70
C PRO A 401 -7.59 -5.34 4.22
N PHE A 402 -7.02 -4.16 4.03
CA PHE A 402 -7.69 -3.02 3.44
C PHE A 402 -6.83 -2.49 2.30
N ASN A 403 -7.40 -2.44 1.10
CA ASN A 403 -6.68 -2.06 -0.12
C ASN A 403 -6.62 -0.53 -0.22
N ALA A 404 -5.49 0.04 0.21
CA ALA A 404 -5.21 1.47 0.14
C ALA A 404 -4.29 1.78 -1.05
N PRO A 405 -4.33 2.99 -1.62
CA PRO A 405 -3.30 3.42 -2.54
C PRO A 405 -1.90 3.37 -1.89
N ILE A 406 -0.87 3.03 -2.68
CA ILE A 406 0.51 2.91 -2.19
C ILE A 406 1.03 4.25 -1.63
N THR A 407 0.89 5.32 -2.42
CA THR A 407 1.33 6.68 -2.07
C THR A 407 0.29 7.72 -2.44
N ALA A 408 0.47 8.92 -1.89
CA ALA A 408 -0.28 10.10 -2.30
C ALA A 408 -0.10 10.41 -3.79
N HIS A 409 1.12 10.29 -4.28
CA HIS A 409 1.49 10.52 -5.66
C HIS A 409 0.72 9.61 -6.64
N LEU A 410 0.72 8.29 -6.41
CA LEU A 410 0.01 7.33 -7.26
C LEU A 410 -1.51 7.41 -7.11
N ALA A 411 -2.01 7.67 -5.89
CA ALA A 411 -3.43 7.88 -5.63
C ALA A 411 -3.96 9.08 -6.44
N SER A 412 -3.22 10.18 -6.39
CA SER A 412 -3.53 11.40 -7.12
C SER A 412 -3.67 11.16 -8.61
N LYS A 413 -2.63 10.57 -9.23
CA LYS A 413 -2.63 10.29 -10.67
C LYS A 413 -3.77 9.35 -11.05
N THR A 414 -4.05 8.35 -10.22
CA THR A 414 -5.17 7.42 -10.40
C THR A 414 -6.51 8.14 -10.35
N LEU A 415 -6.74 8.99 -9.34
CA LEU A 415 -7.95 9.78 -9.22
C LEU A 415 -8.17 10.67 -10.45
N CYS A 416 -7.12 11.34 -10.93
CA CYS A 416 -7.21 12.15 -12.13
C CYS A 416 -7.65 11.35 -13.35
N LYS A 417 -7.08 10.16 -13.54
CA LYS A 417 -7.44 9.28 -14.65
C LYS A 417 -8.88 8.78 -14.53
N LEU A 418 -9.28 8.33 -13.35
CA LEU A 418 -10.62 7.77 -13.13
C LEU A 418 -11.71 8.84 -13.26
N ALA A 419 -11.44 10.08 -12.85
CA ALA A 419 -12.37 11.19 -13.01
C ALA A 419 -12.74 11.43 -14.48
N GLN A 420 -11.81 11.22 -15.42
CA GLN A 420 -12.07 11.35 -16.87
C GLN A 420 -12.92 10.21 -17.44
N LEU A 421 -12.91 9.04 -16.78
CA LEU A 421 -13.46 7.80 -17.33
C LEU A 421 -14.78 7.38 -16.67
N MET A 422 -14.97 7.74 -15.41
CA MET A 422 -16.16 7.40 -14.61
C MET A 422 -17.27 8.45 -14.79
N THR A 423 -18.52 8.03 -14.61
CA THR A 423 -19.60 8.98 -14.32
C THR A 423 -19.36 9.67 -12.98
N GLN A 424 -19.93 10.86 -12.78
CA GLN A 424 -19.80 11.59 -11.51
C GLN A 424 -20.26 10.75 -10.31
N ALA A 425 -21.34 9.97 -10.46
CA ALA A 425 -21.86 9.10 -9.40
C ALA A 425 -20.88 7.98 -9.03
N GLU A 426 -20.28 7.31 -10.03
CA GLU A 426 -19.27 6.27 -9.83
C GLU A 426 -18.00 6.84 -9.17
N PHE A 427 -17.55 8.00 -9.64
CA PHE A 427 -16.37 8.66 -9.09
C PHE A 427 -16.57 9.07 -7.63
N ASN A 428 -17.72 9.67 -7.30
CA ASN A 428 -18.06 10.02 -5.93
C ASN A 428 -18.10 8.79 -5.02
N LEU A 429 -18.69 7.69 -5.50
CA LEU A 429 -18.71 6.41 -4.76
C LEU A 429 -17.31 5.86 -4.54
N PHE A 430 -16.43 5.97 -5.56
CA PHE A 430 -15.04 5.55 -5.46
C PHE A 430 -14.29 6.37 -4.41
N VAL A 431 -14.34 7.70 -4.47
CA VAL A 431 -13.71 8.61 -3.50
C VAL A 431 -14.20 8.32 -2.08
N SER A 432 -15.50 8.12 -1.90
CA SER A 432 -16.10 7.79 -0.59
C SER A 432 -15.51 6.52 0.03
N ARG A 433 -15.24 5.47 -0.78
CA ARG A 433 -14.66 4.20 -0.28
C ARG A 433 -13.21 4.34 0.17
N ILE A 434 -12.43 5.15 -0.54
CA ILE A 434 -11.01 5.33 -0.21
C ILE A 434 -10.77 6.53 0.69
N ARG A 435 -11.82 7.25 1.08
CA ARG A 435 -11.74 8.47 1.88
C ARG A 435 -10.83 8.31 3.09
N ASP A 436 -11.06 7.27 3.88
CA ASP A 436 -10.28 6.98 5.09
C ASP A 436 -8.78 6.76 4.79
N CYS A 437 -8.41 6.27 3.60
CA CYS A 437 -7.02 6.16 3.16
C CYS A 437 -6.38 7.51 2.82
N LEU A 438 -7.19 8.47 2.38
CA LEU A 438 -6.74 9.72 1.77
C LEU A 438 -6.65 10.87 2.77
N MET A 439 -7.16 10.67 3.99
CA MET A 439 -7.50 11.73 4.95
C MET A 439 -6.37 12.66 5.40
N HIS A 440 -5.10 12.36 5.14
CA HIS A 440 -4.00 13.29 5.47
C HIS A 440 -3.14 13.70 4.27
N ALA A 441 -2.80 12.78 3.37
CA ALA A 441 -1.85 13.09 2.29
C ALA A 441 -2.52 13.53 0.98
N ASN A 442 -3.80 13.20 0.77
CA ASN A 442 -4.53 13.49 -0.47
C ASN A 442 -5.82 14.28 -0.26
N PHE A 443 -6.06 14.75 0.97
CA PHE A 443 -7.23 15.56 1.30
C PHE A 443 -7.40 16.69 0.27
N GLY A 444 -6.30 17.35 -0.11
CA GLY A 444 -6.31 18.42 -1.09
C GLY A 444 -6.96 18.03 -2.42
N LYS A 445 -6.52 16.95 -3.07
CA LYS A 445 -7.09 16.54 -4.37
C LYS A 445 -8.50 15.97 -4.26
N CYS A 446 -8.84 15.30 -3.16
CA CYS A 446 -10.22 14.84 -2.94
C CYS A 446 -11.17 16.01 -2.74
N ALA A 447 -10.76 16.96 -1.89
CA ALA A 447 -11.48 18.20 -1.67
C ALA A 447 -11.64 18.97 -2.98
N MET A 448 -10.60 19.04 -3.84
CA MET A 448 -10.71 19.61 -5.19
C MET A 448 -11.85 18.98 -6.00
N PHE A 449 -11.92 17.65 -6.09
CA PHE A 449 -12.99 17.00 -6.84
C PHE A 449 -14.37 17.15 -6.19
N ALA A 450 -14.44 17.38 -4.87
CA ALA A 450 -15.72 17.66 -4.21
C ALA A 450 -16.38 18.94 -4.73
N PHE A 451 -15.62 19.93 -5.22
CA PHE A 451 -16.18 21.14 -5.87
C PHE A 451 -16.95 20.84 -7.15
N LEU A 452 -16.79 19.67 -7.77
CA LEU A 452 -17.60 19.23 -8.92
C LEU A 452 -19.04 18.83 -8.52
N ASN A 453 -19.29 18.63 -7.22
CA ASN A 453 -20.58 18.22 -6.72
C ASN A 453 -21.42 19.46 -6.31
N VAL A 454 -22.54 19.66 -6.99
CA VAL A 454 -23.47 20.79 -6.72
C VAL A 454 -23.96 20.78 -5.27
N ALA A 455 -24.21 19.61 -4.67
CA ALA A 455 -24.63 19.50 -3.27
C ALA A 455 -23.50 19.90 -2.30
N PHE A 456 -22.26 19.56 -2.64
CA PHE A 456 -21.09 20.00 -1.87
C PHE A 456 -20.90 21.52 -1.98
N MET A 457 -20.99 22.08 -3.19
CA MET A 457 -20.95 23.54 -3.41
C MET A 457 -22.03 24.27 -2.60
N ALA A 458 -23.26 23.73 -2.56
CA ALA A 458 -24.35 24.25 -1.74
C ALA A 458 -24.09 24.12 -0.23
N ALA A 459 -23.35 23.11 0.21
CA ALA A 459 -22.98 22.91 1.61
C ALA A 459 -21.86 23.85 2.06
N ILE A 460 -20.79 24.01 1.27
CA ILE A 460 -19.66 24.89 1.60
C ILE A 460 -20.07 26.36 1.62
N ARG A 461 -21.07 26.73 0.82
CA ARG A 461 -21.64 28.09 0.76
C ARG A 461 -21.92 28.67 2.15
N ARG A 462 -22.47 27.85 3.06
CA ARG A 462 -22.82 28.29 4.43
C ARG A 462 -21.62 28.33 5.40
N LYS A 463 -20.46 27.82 4.98
CA LYS A 463 -19.26 27.66 5.81
C LYS A 463 -18.12 28.60 5.41
N LEU A 464 -18.21 29.26 4.26
CA LEU A 464 -17.18 30.20 3.78
C LEU A 464 -17.09 31.42 4.69
N LYS A 465 -15.87 31.75 5.13
CA LYS A 465 -15.54 32.93 5.94
C LYS A 465 -14.58 33.83 5.17
N GLU A 466 -14.93 35.10 4.97
CA GLU A 466 -14.02 36.09 4.35
C GLU A 466 -12.87 36.43 5.31
N LEU A 467 -11.64 36.28 4.82
CA LEU A 467 -10.43 36.77 5.48
C LEU A 467 -10.25 38.23 5.06
N LYS A 468 -10.15 39.15 6.03
CA LYS A 468 -10.15 40.59 5.74
C LYS A 468 -8.74 41.17 5.77
N PRO A 469 -8.34 41.95 4.75
CA PRO A 469 -7.07 42.67 4.78
C PRO A 469 -7.08 43.74 5.89
N PRO A 470 -5.90 44.22 6.33
CA PRO A 470 -5.81 45.30 7.32
C PRO A 470 -6.67 46.54 7.00
N PRO A 471 -6.72 47.05 5.75
CA PRO A 471 -7.70 48.07 5.37
C PRO A 471 -9.12 47.50 5.37
N ARG A 472 -10.04 48.14 6.11
CA ARG A 472 -11.45 47.74 6.16
C ARG A 472 -12.09 47.83 4.78
N ARG A 473 -12.47 46.68 4.23
CA ARG A 473 -13.34 46.59 3.04
C ARG A 473 -14.79 46.28 3.43
N PRO A 474 -15.76 46.74 2.62
CA PRO A 474 -17.11 46.18 2.68
C PRO A 474 -17.06 44.66 2.55
N SER A 475 -17.89 43.99 3.34
CA SER A 475 -18.02 42.53 3.30
C SER A 475 -18.47 42.09 1.93
N HIS A 476 -17.79 41.09 1.37
CA HIS A 476 -18.10 40.56 0.05
C HIS A 476 -18.52 39.09 0.17
N ARG A 477 -19.69 38.73 -0.37
CA ARG A 477 -20.08 37.33 -0.46
C ARG A 477 -19.29 36.68 -1.60
N CYS A 478 -18.63 35.57 -1.30
CA CYS A 478 -17.86 34.79 -2.26
C CYS A 478 -18.74 34.40 -3.46
N ALA A 479 -18.20 34.42 -4.68
CA ALA A 479 -18.96 34.06 -5.89
C ALA A 479 -19.62 32.67 -5.78
N PRO A 480 -18.99 31.62 -5.22
CA PRO A 480 -19.64 30.34 -4.88
C PRO A 480 -20.81 30.41 -3.89
N ASP A 481 -20.86 31.41 -3.00
CA ASP A 481 -22.03 31.64 -2.13
C ASP A 481 -23.20 32.21 -2.94
N VAL A 482 -22.93 33.14 -3.85
CA VAL A 482 -23.98 33.79 -4.64
C VAL A 482 -24.50 32.88 -5.76
N HIS A 483 -23.61 32.23 -6.49
CA HIS A 483 -23.87 31.50 -7.74
C HIS A 483 -23.65 29.98 -7.62
N SER A 484 -24.00 29.38 -6.46
CA SER A 484 -23.71 27.95 -6.18
C SER A 484 -24.16 26.93 -7.24
N GLN A 485 -25.20 27.22 -8.04
CA GLN A 485 -25.68 26.36 -9.13
C GLN A 485 -24.79 26.40 -10.39
N GLU A 486 -23.94 27.42 -10.48
CA GLU A 486 -23.03 27.68 -11.61
C GLU A 486 -21.59 27.26 -11.30
N GLY A 487 -21.40 26.49 -10.21
CA GLY A 487 -20.12 25.85 -9.89
C GLY A 487 -19.65 24.91 -11.01
N PRO A 488 -18.40 24.44 -10.92
CA PRO A 488 -17.86 23.54 -11.92
C PRO A 488 -18.63 22.22 -11.93
N THR A 489 -19.01 21.75 -13.11
CA THR A 489 -19.69 20.46 -13.33
C THR A 489 -18.83 19.46 -14.09
N SER A 490 -17.69 19.92 -14.57
CA SER A 490 -16.67 19.11 -15.24
C SER A 490 -15.29 19.62 -14.82
N HIS A 491 -14.24 18.88 -15.16
CA HIS A 491 -12.86 19.25 -14.87
C HIS A 491 -12.00 19.15 -16.13
N TYR A 492 -10.87 19.85 -16.13
CA TYR A 492 -9.85 19.76 -17.16
C TYR A 492 -8.48 19.76 -16.53
N PHE A 493 -7.67 18.78 -16.90
CA PHE A 493 -6.28 18.73 -16.44
C PHE A 493 -5.44 19.66 -17.29
N LEU A 494 -4.77 20.60 -16.62
CA LEU A 494 -3.85 21.51 -17.28
C LEU A 494 -2.48 20.81 -17.39
N PRO A 495 -2.03 20.47 -18.62
CA PRO A 495 -0.69 19.92 -18.81
C PRO A 495 0.35 20.97 -18.43
N SER A 496 1.61 20.57 -18.18
CA SER A 496 2.68 21.54 -17.95
C SER A 496 2.71 22.63 -19.03
N ALA A 497 3.02 23.88 -18.66
CA ALA A 497 3.04 25.01 -19.59
C ALA A 497 3.96 24.78 -20.80
N GLU A 498 5.04 24.02 -20.61
CA GLU A 498 5.99 23.62 -21.66
C GLU A 498 5.38 22.67 -22.72
N ARG A 499 4.27 21.99 -22.40
CA ARG A 499 3.60 21.01 -23.27
C ARG A 499 2.38 21.57 -23.98
N ILE A 500 2.02 22.84 -23.75
CA ILE A 500 0.84 23.44 -24.37
C ILE A 500 1.16 23.75 -25.85
N GLY A 501 0.69 22.90 -26.76
CA GLY A 501 0.78 23.19 -28.20
C GLY A 501 -0.19 24.28 -28.67
N LYS A 502 -1.33 24.47 -27.99
CA LYS A 502 -2.37 25.44 -28.35
C LYS A 502 -3.07 25.98 -27.11
N LYS A 503 -3.21 27.31 -27.05
CA LYS A 503 -3.98 28.01 -26.02
C LYS A 503 -5.47 27.63 -26.10
N THR A 504 -6.11 27.50 -24.94
CA THR A 504 -7.51 27.09 -24.78
C THR A 504 -8.40 28.31 -24.52
N CYS A 505 -9.68 28.24 -24.89
CA CYS A 505 -10.66 29.27 -24.50
C CYS A 505 -11.09 29.04 -23.04
N ILE A 506 -11.35 30.12 -22.30
CA ILE A 506 -11.92 30.00 -20.95
C ILE A 506 -13.31 29.39 -21.07
N ASN A 507 -13.52 28.28 -20.36
CA ASN A 507 -14.82 27.64 -20.21
C ASN A 507 -15.34 27.83 -18.78
N HIS A 508 -16.56 28.37 -18.67
CA HIS A 508 -17.29 28.46 -17.41
C HIS A 508 -17.73 27.06 -16.98
N ARG A 509 -17.87 26.83 -15.67
CA ARG A 509 -18.24 25.52 -15.10
C ARG A 509 -17.22 24.40 -15.30
N LEU A 510 -15.96 24.75 -15.61
CA LEU A 510 -14.85 23.81 -15.73
C LEU A 510 -13.84 24.05 -14.60
N LEU A 511 -13.54 23.01 -13.82
CA LEU A 511 -12.49 23.02 -12.80
C LEU A 511 -11.15 22.66 -13.44
N TYR A 512 -10.24 23.62 -13.51
CA TYR A 512 -8.89 23.43 -13.99
C TYR A 512 -8.01 22.89 -12.87
N ILE A 513 -7.43 21.71 -13.09
CA ILE A 513 -6.55 21.03 -12.14
C ILE A 513 -5.16 20.88 -12.79
N PRO A 514 -4.13 21.57 -12.30
CA PRO A 514 -2.77 21.39 -12.78
C PRO A 514 -2.27 19.95 -12.60
N GLU A 515 -1.65 19.39 -13.64
CA GLU A 515 -0.97 18.09 -13.52
C GLU A 515 0.34 18.19 -12.71
N VAL A 516 0.95 19.38 -12.68
CA VAL A 516 2.20 19.66 -11.97
C VAL A 516 1.90 19.84 -10.49
N GLU A 517 2.58 19.07 -9.63
CA GLU A 517 2.35 19.09 -8.17
C GLU A 517 2.63 20.46 -7.53
N ASN A 518 3.62 21.20 -8.04
CA ASN A 518 4.02 22.51 -7.52
C ASN A 518 3.51 23.65 -8.41
N PHE A 519 2.23 23.59 -8.79
CA PHE A 519 1.64 24.70 -9.55
C PHE A 519 1.63 25.98 -8.70
N PRO A 520 2.00 27.14 -9.28
CA PRO A 520 2.07 28.38 -8.51
C PRO A 520 0.71 28.77 -7.92
N LEU A 521 0.74 29.30 -6.69
CA LEU A 521 -0.36 29.93 -5.94
C LEU A 521 -1.52 29.02 -5.48
N VAL A 522 -2.07 28.17 -6.36
CA VAL A 522 -3.31 27.39 -6.12
C VAL A 522 -3.17 25.93 -6.58
N ASP A 523 -3.95 25.04 -5.98
CA ASP A 523 -3.98 23.61 -6.34
C ASP A 523 -5.01 23.30 -7.45
N GLY A 524 -5.87 24.27 -7.75
CA GLY A 524 -6.68 24.35 -8.96
C GLY A 524 -7.62 25.55 -8.92
N PHE A 525 -8.36 25.79 -10.00
CA PHE A 525 -9.17 27.00 -10.13
C PHE A 525 -10.30 26.83 -11.15
N PHE A 526 -11.30 27.69 -11.11
CA PHE A 526 -12.39 27.73 -12.09
C PHE A 526 -12.85 29.16 -12.33
N PHE A 527 -13.57 29.37 -13.43
CA PHE A 527 -14.15 30.66 -13.79
C PHE A 527 -15.66 30.62 -13.59
N MET A 528 -16.18 31.65 -12.93
CA MET A 528 -17.61 31.87 -12.73
C MET A 528 -18.09 32.97 -13.66
N ASP A 529 -19.24 32.72 -14.30
CA ASP A 529 -19.92 33.66 -15.19
C ASP A 529 -20.66 34.73 -14.38
N SER A 530 -19.90 35.52 -13.62
CA SER A 530 -20.39 36.65 -12.83
C SER A 530 -20.14 37.98 -13.56
N ASN A 531 -20.71 39.08 -13.07
CA ASN A 531 -20.41 40.42 -13.57
C ASN A 531 -19.79 41.29 -12.45
N PRO A 532 -18.46 41.54 -12.46
CA PRO A 532 -17.48 41.06 -13.44
C PRO A 532 -17.17 39.56 -13.30
N MET A 533 -16.57 38.95 -14.33
CA MET A 533 -16.16 37.53 -14.30
C MET A 533 -15.22 37.28 -13.12
N THR A 534 -15.36 36.13 -12.45
CA THR A 534 -14.57 35.80 -11.26
C THR A 534 -13.72 34.56 -11.48
N LEU A 535 -12.40 34.68 -11.25
CA LEU A 535 -11.50 33.54 -11.08
C LEU A 535 -11.55 33.11 -9.61
N VAL A 536 -11.96 31.86 -9.38
CA VAL A 536 -11.96 31.25 -8.05
C VAL A 536 -10.81 30.25 -7.97
N GLY A 537 -9.78 30.60 -7.23
CA GLY A 537 -8.64 29.75 -6.92
C GLY A 537 -8.86 28.93 -5.65
N LEU A 538 -8.54 27.64 -5.70
CA LEU A 538 -8.65 26.72 -4.57
C LEU A 538 -7.25 26.39 -4.07
N ARG A 539 -6.98 26.73 -2.80
CA ARG A 539 -5.70 26.45 -2.14
C ARG A 539 -5.92 25.50 -0.97
N MET A 540 -5.35 24.32 -1.07
CA MET A 540 -5.41 23.29 -0.05
C MET A 540 -4.36 23.62 1.01
N ALA A 541 -4.80 23.80 2.25
CA ALA A 541 -3.97 24.29 3.34
C ALA A 541 -4.05 23.36 4.55
N THR A 542 -2.90 23.02 5.10
CA THR A 542 -2.80 22.33 6.41
C THR A 542 -2.24 23.24 7.50
N ALA A 543 -1.53 24.31 7.12
CA ALA A 543 -0.94 25.27 8.04
C ALA A 543 -1.93 26.40 8.39
N GLY A 544 -1.75 27.01 9.57
CA GLY A 544 -2.52 28.18 10.00
C GLY A 544 -2.17 29.49 9.29
N GLY A 545 -1.21 29.46 8.36
CA GLY A 545 -0.81 30.60 7.53
C GLY A 545 -0.15 30.14 6.24
N HIS A 546 -0.42 30.86 5.15
CA HIS A 546 0.06 30.63 3.79
C HIS A 546 0.28 31.97 3.07
N HIS A 547 1.17 32.80 3.62
CA HIS A 547 1.62 34.00 2.92
C HIS A 547 2.25 33.62 1.57
N THR A 548 2.02 34.45 0.57
CA THR A 548 2.54 34.26 -0.78
C THR A 548 3.60 35.31 -1.08
N THR A 549 4.30 35.16 -2.20
CA THR A 549 5.27 36.14 -2.68
C THR A 549 4.80 36.77 -3.97
N THR A 550 5.27 37.98 -4.26
CA THR A 550 5.01 38.63 -5.55
C THR A 550 5.48 37.79 -6.74
N SER A 551 6.57 37.04 -6.58
CA SER A 551 7.06 36.10 -7.59
C SER A 551 6.09 34.95 -7.87
N THR A 552 5.47 34.39 -6.83
CA THR A 552 4.51 33.28 -6.96
C THR A 552 3.24 33.74 -7.68
N VAL A 553 2.72 34.92 -7.30
CA VAL A 553 1.55 35.53 -7.97
C VAL A 553 1.87 35.82 -9.44
N ARG A 554 3.06 36.34 -9.74
CA ARG A 554 3.52 36.60 -11.11
C ARG A 554 3.60 35.32 -11.95
N GLN A 555 4.22 34.28 -11.40
CA GLN A 555 4.33 32.97 -12.05
C GLN A 555 2.95 32.38 -12.35
N PHE A 556 2.00 32.53 -11.43
CA PHE A 556 0.63 32.11 -11.67
C PHE A 556 -0.02 32.89 -12.83
N THR A 557 0.12 34.22 -12.87
CA THR A 557 -0.42 35.03 -13.98
C THR A 557 0.24 34.71 -15.32
N GLU A 558 1.55 34.47 -15.34
CA GLU A 558 2.31 34.05 -16.53
C GLU A 558 1.80 32.68 -17.03
N CYS A 559 1.55 31.73 -16.12
CA CYS A 559 0.96 30.43 -16.44
C CYS A 559 -0.42 30.60 -17.08
N LEU A 560 -1.32 31.38 -16.49
CA LEU A 560 -2.66 31.62 -17.04
C LEU A 560 -2.60 32.25 -18.43
N ALA A 561 -1.70 33.21 -18.64
CA ALA A 561 -1.45 33.82 -19.95
C ALA A 561 -0.95 32.81 -21.00
N ALA A 562 -0.19 31.80 -20.58
CA ALA A 562 0.26 30.70 -21.43
C ALA A 562 -0.87 29.72 -21.78
N TYR A 563 -1.82 29.48 -20.87
CA TYR A 563 -2.95 28.57 -21.11
C TYR A 563 -4.08 29.18 -21.94
N PHE A 564 -4.45 30.44 -21.69
CA PHE A 564 -5.72 30.99 -22.16
C PHE A 564 -5.57 32.05 -23.26
N ASN A 565 -6.44 31.98 -24.26
CA ASN A 565 -6.57 33.02 -25.29
C ASN A 565 -7.18 34.30 -24.69
N GLY A 566 -6.65 35.48 -25.07
CA GLY A 566 -7.20 36.78 -24.65
C GLY A 566 -7.00 37.12 -23.17
N TRP A 567 -6.10 36.41 -22.46
CA TRP A 567 -5.89 36.60 -21.03
C TRP A 567 -5.57 38.05 -20.61
N GLU A 568 -4.78 38.77 -21.41
CA GLU A 568 -4.39 40.15 -21.10
C GLU A 568 -5.57 41.15 -21.09
N GLU A 569 -6.58 40.90 -21.91
CA GLU A 569 -7.79 41.72 -21.96
C GLU A 569 -8.73 41.31 -20.83
N LEU A 570 -8.96 40.00 -20.68
CA LEU A 570 -9.88 39.44 -19.68
C LEU A 570 -9.45 39.71 -18.25
N SER A 571 -8.15 39.70 -17.97
CA SER A 571 -7.63 39.89 -16.61
C SER A 571 -7.77 41.32 -16.07
N ARG A 572 -8.07 42.33 -16.91
CA ARG A 572 -8.17 43.74 -16.48
C ARG A 572 -9.40 44.02 -15.62
N ASP A 573 -10.53 43.41 -15.98
CA ASP A 573 -11.82 43.65 -15.33
C ASP A 573 -12.26 42.47 -14.44
N MET A 574 -11.50 41.38 -14.43
CA MET A 574 -11.81 40.16 -13.69
C MET A 574 -11.58 40.30 -12.18
N SER A 575 -12.50 39.76 -11.38
CA SER A 575 -12.32 39.62 -9.93
C SER A 575 -11.61 38.32 -9.57
N TRP A 576 -10.80 38.35 -8.52
CA TRP A 576 -10.05 37.19 -8.05
C TRP A 576 -10.48 36.82 -6.64
N GLU A 577 -10.86 35.57 -6.45
CA GLU A 577 -11.19 35.00 -5.15
C GLU A 577 -10.31 33.78 -4.88
N ILE A 578 -9.70 33.71 -3.70
CA ILE A 578 -8.92 32.56 -3.25
C ILE A 578 -9.62 31.91 -2.06
N ILE A 579 -9.90 30.62 -2.16
CA ILE A 579 -10.51 29.82 -1.10
C ILE A 579 -9.45 28.90 -0.52
N TYR A 580 -9.09 29.15 0.75
CA TYR A 580 -8.27 28.25 1.56
C TYR A 580 -9.16 27.13 2.10
N VAL A 581 -8.90 25.93 1.62
CA VAL A 581 -9.65 24.73 1.98
C VAL A 581 -8.82 23.93 2.97
N GLN A 582 -9.28 23.88 4.22
CA GLN A 582 -8.59 23.21 5.31
C GLN A 582 -9.40 22.00 5.80
N HIS A 583 -8.68 20.99 6.31
CA HIS A 583 -9.31 19.95 7.10
C HIS A 583 -9.85 20.56 8.41
N ALA A 584 -10.99 20.07 8.91
CA ALA A 584 -11.58 20.60 10.16
C ALA A 584 -10.65 20.50 11.38
N ASP A 585 -9.77 19.50 11.40
CA ASP A 585 -8.79 19.29 12.48
C ASP A 585 -7.50 20.11 12.31
N SER A 586 -7.32 20.80 11.17
CA SER A 586 -6.17 21.68 10.97
C SER A 586 -6.33 22.98 11.74
N THR A 587 -5.21 23.61 12.12
CA THR A 587 -5.21 24.94 12.72
C THR A 587 -5.91 25.93 11.78
N PRO A 588 -7.04 26.55 12.20
CA PRO A 588 -7.78 27.45 11.34
C PRO A 588 -6.93 28.65 10.94
N LEU A 589 -6.85 28.92 9.64
CA LEU A 589 -6.26 30.15 9.13
C LEU A 589 -7.31 31.28 9.25
N ASN A 590 -7.05 32.21 10.16
CA ASN A 590 -8.00 33.29 10.51
C ASN A 590 -7.56 34.64 9.96
N ASP A 591 -6.27 34.77 9.68
CA ASP A 591 -5.66 36.03 9.27
C ASP A 591 -5.60 36.15 7.74
N TRP A 592 -5.55 37.38 7.26
CA TRP A 592 -5.29 37.69 5.86
C TRP A 592 -3.91 37.17 5.41
N GLN A 593 -3.86 36.53 4.26
CA GLN A 593 -2.61 36.05 3.69
C GLN A 593 -1.94 37.15 2.88
N ARG A 594 -0.81 37.63 3.39
CA ARG A 594 -0.03 38.70 2.77
C ARG A 594 0.69 38.22 1.52
N CYS A 595 0.98 39.15 0.62
CA CYS A 595 1.84 38.94 -0.54
C CYS A 595 3.13 39.73 -0.33
N ASP A 596 4.20 39.05 0.06
CA ASP A 596 5.46 39.68 0.40
C ASP A 596 6.25 40.05 -0.86
N VAL A 597 6.78 41.27 -0.88
CA VAL A 597 7.63 41.78 -1.95
C VAL A 597 9.02 41.16 -1.80
N VAL A 598 9.30 40.15 -2.60
CA VAL A 598 10.64 39.57 -2.70
C VAL A 598 11.31 40.16 -3.95
N ASN A 599 12.47 40.79 -3.77
CA ASN A 599 13.29 41.26 -4.89
C ASN A 599 13.88 40.03 -5.59
N SER A 600 13.22 39.56 -6.65
CA SER A 600 13.79 38.58 -7.57
C SER A 600 14.66 39.28 -8.61
N ASP A 601 15.79 38.69 -9.00
CA ASP A 601 16.83 39.28 -9.85
C ASP A 601 16.37 39.83 -11.23
N ASN A 602 15.14 39.55 -11.65
CA ASN A 602 14.64 39.85 -12.99
C ASN A 602 13.45 40.83 -13.05
N VAL A 603 12.98 41.41 -11.92
CA VAL A 603 11.79 42.30 -11.94
C VAL A 603 12.02 43.57 -11.12
N SER A 604 11.57 44.70 -11.67
CA SER A 604 11.70 46.00 -11.01
C SER A 604 10.90 46.03 -9.70
N LYS A 605 11.46 46.68 -8.66
CA LYS A 605 10.77 46.89 -7.38
C LYS A 605 9.37 47.48 -7.56
N LYS A 606 9.19 48.35 -8.56
CA LYS A 606 7.91 48.99 -8.91
C LYS A 606 6.87 47.97 -9.38
N GLU A 607 7.27 46.96 -10.15
CA GLU A 607 6.36 45.92 -10.63
C GLU A 607 5.97 44.97 -9.49
N SER A 608 6.91 44.54 -8.65
CA SER A 608 6.58 43.74 -7.46
C SER A 608 5.63 44.50 -6.51
N GLN A 609 5.81 45.82 -6.36
CA GLN A 609 4.87 46.66 -5.60
C GLN A 609 3.47 46.70 -6.22
N LYS A 610 3.36 46.75 -7.55
CA LYS A 610 2.05 46.66 -8.24
C LYS A 610 1.37 45.32 -7.99
N ILE A 611 2.12 44.22 -8.02
CA ILE A 611 1.58 42.88 -7.74
C ILE A 611 1.11 42.77 -6.30
N ALA A 612 1.88 43.27 -5.34
CA ALA A 612 1.48 43.29 -3.94
C ALA A 612 0.23 44.16 -3.72
N ALA A 613 0.16 45.35 -4.36
CA ALA A 613 -1.02 46.21 -4.32
C ALA A 613 -2.24 45.54 -4.95
N PHE A 614 -2.09 44.86 -6.10
CA PHE A 614 -3.16 44.06 -6.71
C PHE A 614 -3.66 42.97 -5.76
N TRP A 615 -2.74 42.21 -5.16
CA TRP A 615 -3.09 41.15 -4.21
C TRP A 615 -3.83 41.71 -3.00
N GLU A 616 -3.34 42.82 -2.45
CA GLU A 616 -4.01 43.48 -1.36
C GLU A 616 -5.38 43.95 -1.81
N GLU A 617 -5.49 44.83 -2.82
CA GLU A 617 -6.70 45.59 -3.21
C GLU A 617 -7.79 44.81 -3.95
N LYS A 618 -7.40 43.87 -4.82
CA LYS A 618 -8.30 43.26 -5.81
C LYS A 618 -8.60 41.79 -5.56
N VAL A 619 -7.72 41.08 -4.88
CA VAL A 619 -7.97 39.68 -4.50
C VAL A 619 -8.85 39.66 -3.24
N ARG A 620 -9.85 38.79 -3.21
CA ARG A 620 -10.63 38.46 -2.01
C ARG A 620 -10.20 37.08 -1.52
N GLN A 621 -10.12 36.91 -0.22
CA GLN A 621 -9.67 35.65 0.37
C GLN A 621 -10.74 35.08 1.28
N TYR A 622 -10.95 33.79 1.20
CA TYR A 622 -11.95 33.06 1.95
C TYR A 622 -11.34 31.80 2.54
N GLN A 623 -11.94 31.32 3.62
CA GLN A 623 -11.61 30.04 4.21
C GLN A 623 -12.84 29.16 4.36
N VAL A 624 -12.66 27.87 4.14
CA VAL A 624 -13.59 26.82 4.55
C VAL A 624 -12.85 25.69 5.25
N SER A 625 -13.36 25.28 6.41
CA SER A 625 -12.95 24.06 7.10
C SER A 625 -13.94 22.95 6.78
N ILE A 626 -13.48 21.85 6.20
CA ILE A 626 -14.33 20.73 5.80
C ILE A 626 -14.08 19.57 6.75
N PRO A 627 -15.11 19.10 7.49
CA PRO A 627 -15.05 17.84 8.21
C PRO A 627 -14.80 16.68 7.25
N SER A 628 -14.03 15.68 7.67
CA SER A 628 -13.77 14.48 6.87
C SER A 628 -15.03 13.83 6.33
N ARG A 629 -16.14 13.92 7.06
CA ARG A 629 -17.41 13.28 6.70
C ARG A 629 -18.12 13.95 5.51
N ASP A 630 -17.79 15.21 5.23
CA ASP A 630 -18.46 16.04 4.22
C ASP A 630 -17.75 16.04 2.85
N VAL A 631 -16.52 15.53 2.78
CA VAL A 631 -15.80 15.17 1.54
C VAL A 631 -16.16 13.72 1.19
#